data_AF-A0A844ZSA3-F1
#
_entry.id   AF-A0A844ZSA3-F1
#
_cell.length_a   1.000
_cell.length_b   1.000
_cell.length_c   1.000
_cell.angle_alpha   90.00
_cell.angle_beta   90.00
_cell.angle_gamma   90.00
#
_symmetry.space_group_name_H-M   'P 1'
#
loop_
_entity.id
_entity.type
_entity.pdbx_description
1 polymer ?
#
loop_
_entity_poly.entity_id
_entity_poly.type
_entity_poly.pdbx_seq_one_letter_code
_entity_poly.pdbx_strand_id
1 'polypeptide(L)'
;MIDKRLLAAVSGVGLLVTGLAAPAAQAREPRDIYAPIFAQYKSITDARKKLRRKEKKGQPMSGDEYFAMAHACQYEEPASASKILTALSRSGCKDKAVDYFIEAGMRGTPEGFLGAAQKIGTGQATYMYAQMAYQLADTDTALRNDAAAEMAKLRPTAGDIIRVNAQAQSTVQQLLAANRYQTATPGATEGQLASVAPQLKWLDFKNPKRCTWSDAAQKVLQNSYAFDDRRNLPTIPAKVRVPGVKNWVTSRIIRPGGNSSNEIDIYTDFKGNWNGLTVLGLRYSFLEESDGYQATGIRFAEPVKTVAARLAASGFVVNADGSYREQVDKVDTFKYRDERGRQQTSRNIDGVITSVARKNGETLFLCDEVFYASYGA
;
A
#
# COMPACT_ATOMS: atom_id res chain seq x y z
N MET A 1 49.69 51.39 34.26
CA MET A 1 49.48 49.93 34.15
C MET A 1 48.09 49.71 33.60
N ILE A 2 47.99 49.32 32.34
CA ILE A 2 46.73 49.08 31.62
C ILE A 2 46.63 47.58 31.46
N ASP A 3 45.61 46.97 32.07
CA ASP A 3 45.38 45.54 31.98
C ASP A 3 44.36 45.21 30.89
N LYS A 4 44.70 44.22 30.07
CA LYS A 4 43.95 43.78 28.88
C LYS A 4 43.38 42.39 29.14
N ARG A 5 42.05 42.27 28.93
CA ARG A 5 41.31 41.11 28.38
C ARG A 5 41.29 39.80 29.20
N LEU A 6 40.08 39.30 29.50
CA LEU A 6 39.49 38.05 28.94
C LEU A 6 38.16 37.67 29.65
N LEU A 7 37.14 37.27 28.84
CA LEU A 7 36.00 36.33 29.07
C LEU A 7 35.05 36.54 30.28
N ALA A 8 33.73 36.28 30.28
CA ALA A 8 32.68 35.82 29.35
C ALA A 8 31.32 36.11 30.07
N ALA A 9 30.24 36.63 29.46
CA ALA A 9 29.10 35.92 28.80
C ALA A 9 28.65 34.65 29.58
N VAL A 10 27.40 34.38 29.99
CA VAL A 10 26.04 34.61 29.42
C VAL A 10 24.99 34.37 30.52
N SER A 11 23.93 35.18 30.57
CA SER A 11 22.58 34.88 31.10
C SER A 11 21.69 35.98 30.52
N GLY A 12 20.61 35.77 29.79
CA GLY A 12 19.53 34.80 29.87
C GLY A 12 18.28 35.61 29.54
N VAL A 13 17.72 35.46 28.34
CA VAL A 13 16.40 36.03 27.99
C VAL A 13 15.63 34.92 27.30
N GLY A 14 14.63 34.40 28.02
CA GLY A 14 13.68 33.42 27.52
C GLY A 14 12.83 34.03 26.41
N LEU A 15 12.91 33.43 25.23
CA LEU A 15 11.88 33.61 24.21
C LEU A 15 10.78 32.57 24.46
N LEU A 16 9.62 33.07 24.88
CA LEU A 16 8.33 32.40 24.71
C LEU A 16 8.09 32.22 23.21
N VAL A 17 8.47 31.06 22.68
CA VAL A 17 8.03 30.61 21.36
C VAL A 17 6.61 30.09 21.52
N THR A 18 5.62 30.95 21.29
CA THR A 18 4.28 30.49 20.94
C THR A 18 4.39 29.78 19.60
N GLY A 19 4.51 28.46 19.64
CA GLY A 19 4.47 27.59 18.47
C GLY A 19 3.09 27.64 17.83
N LEU A 20 2.83 28.67 17.03
CA LEU A 20 1.91 28.54 15.90
C LEU A 20 2.62 27.64 14.90
N ALA A 21 2.38 26.33 15.00
CA ALA A 21 2.69 25.41 13.93
C ALA A 21 1.99 25.96 12.68
N ALA A 22 2.77 26.43 11.71
CA ALA A 22 2.26 26.70 10.38
C ALA A 22 1.48 25.45 9.94
N PRO A 23 0.26 25.57 9.39
CA PRO A 23 -0.46 24.41 8.91
C PRO A 23 0.43 23.74 7.87
N ALA A 24 0.95 22.55 8.22
CA ALA A 24 1.70 21.74 7.30
C ALA A 24 0.76 21.39 6.16
N ALA A 25 1.05 21.86 4.96
CA ALA A 25 0.28 21.50 3.78
C ALA A 25 0.45 19.99 3.54
N GLN A 26 -0.61 19.23 3.80
CA GLN A 26 -0.73 17.84 3.41
C GLN A 26 -1.19 17.78 1.94
N ALA A 27 -0.54 16.95 1.11
CA ALA A 27 -1.19 16.49 -0.11
C ALA A 27 -2.54 15.87 0.30
N ARG A 28 -3.60 16.23 -0.41
CA ARG A 28 -4.96 15.76 -0.09
C ARG A 28 -5.01 14.27 -0.35
N GLU A 29 -5.44 13.47 0.63
CA GLU A 29 -5.67 12.04 0.38
C GLU A 29 -6.57 11.89 -0.87
N PRO A 30 -6.35 10.89 -1.75
CA PRO A 30 -7.10 10.77 -3.00
C PRO A 30 -8.62 10.87 -2.80
N ARG A 31 -9.11 10.31 -1.69
CA ARG A 31 -10.51 10.40 -1.27
C ARG A 31 -10.96 11.83 -1.01
N ASP A 32 -10.13 12.68 -0.42
CA ASP A 32 -10.46 14.08 -0.17
C ASP A 32 -10.53 14.91 -1.47
N ILE A 33 -9.99 14.39 -2.57
CA ILE A 33 -10.07 15.00 -3.90
C ILE A 33 -11.35 14.57 -4.61
N TYR A 34 -11.59 13.26 -4.79
CA TYR A 34 -12.72 12.78 -5.57
C TYR A 34 -14.04 12.70 -4.77
N ALA A 35 -14.01 12.45 -3.45
CA ALA A 35 -15.24 12.21 -2.69
C ALA A 35 -16.16 13.44 -2.61
N PRO A 36 -15.66 14.68 -2.40
CA PRO A 36 -16.50 15.87 -2.46
C PRO A 36 -17.14 16.07 -3.83
N ILE A 37 -16.44 15.71 -4.91
CA ILE A 37 -16.98 15.78 -6.27
C ILE A 37 -18.05 14.71 -6.45
N PHE A 38 -17.81 13.46 -6.06
CA PHE A 38 -18.78 12.38 -6.18
C PHE A 38 -20.02 12.59 -5.31
N ALA A 39 -19.90 13.23 -4.15
CA ALA A 39 -21.04 13.57 -3.28
C ALA A 39 -22.04 14.54 -3.93
N GLN A 40 -21.62 15.30 -4.96
CA GLN A 40 -22.52 16.17 -5.74
C GLN A 40 -23.41 15.39 -6.73
N TYR A 41 -23.18 14.07 -6.87
CA TYR A 41 -23.85 13.23 -7.84
C TYR A 41 -24.52 12.04 -7.16
N LYS A 42 -25.50 11.43 -7.85
CA LYS A 42 -26.29 10.33 -7.28
C LYS A 42 -25.49 9.03 -7.13
N SER A 43 -24.46 8.85 -7.94
CA SER A 43 -23.56 7.69 -7.94
C SER A 43 -22.28 8.01 -8.70
N ILE A 44 -21.24 7.18 -8.58
CA ILE A 44 -20.00 7.28 -9.38
C ILE A 44 -20.32 7.19 -10.88
N THR A 45 -21.31 6.38 -11.26
CA THR A 45 -21.78 6.27 -12.64
C THR A 45 -22.44 7.56 -13.14
N ASP A 46 -23.24 8.23 -12.30
CA ASP A 46 -23.83 9.55 -12.61
C ASP A 46 -22.76 10.64 -12.72
N ALA A 47 -21.81 10.67 -11.78
CA ALA A 47 -20.66 11.58 -11.79
C ALA A 47 -19.86 11.46 -13.10
N ARG A 48 -19.47 10.23 -13.46
CA ARG A 48 -18.77 9.92 -14.72
C ARG A 48 -19.53 10.41 -15.94
N LYS A 49 -20.85 10.18 -16.01
CA LYS A 49 -21.67 10.62 -17.15
C LYS A 49 -21.72 12.14 -17.27
N LYS A 50 -21.88 12.84 -16.15
CA LYS A 50 -22.01 14.30 -16.10
C LYS A 50 -20.68 15.01 -16.34
N LEU A 51 -19.58 14.56 -15.72
CA LEU A 51 -18.24 15.09 -15.94
C LEU A 51 -17.79 14.90 -17.40
N ARG A 52 -18.01 13.73 -18.00
CA ARG A 52 -17.76 13.53 -19.44
C ARG A 52 -18.61 14.42 -20.33
N ARG A 53 -19.84 14.74 -19.93
CA ARG A 53 -20.69 15.67 -20.68
C ARG A 53 -20.14 17.10 -20.60
N LYS A 54 -19.56 17.51 -19.46
CA LYS A 54 -18.85 18.79 -19.34
C LYS A 54 -17.64 18.82 -20.29
N GLU A 55 -16.79 17.79 -20.27
CA GLU A 55 -15.61 17.67 -21.14
C GLU A 55 -16.00 17.73 -22.62
N LYS A 56 -16.96 16.92 -23.07
CA LYS A 56 -17.44 16.92 -24.47
C LYS A 56 -18.00 18.26 -24.94
N LYS A 57 -18.53 19.07 -24.01
CA LYS A 57 -19.07 20.40 -24.30
C LYS A 57 -18.01 21.51 -24.22
N GLY A 58 -16.75 21.17 -23.94
CA GLY A 58 -15.68 22.14 -23.75
C GLY A 58 -15.89 23.02 -22.50
N GLN A 59 -16.67 22.55 -21.52
CA GLN A 59 -16.87 23.32 -20.29
C GLN A 59 -15.61 23.25 -19.42
N PRO A 60 -15.24 24.35 -18.74
CA PRO A 60 -14.08 24.36 -17.87
C PRO A 60 -14.25 23.33 -16.76
N MET A 61 -13.22 22.51 -16.56
CA MET A 61 -13.13 21.53 -15.50
C MET A 61 -11.91 21.80 -14.63
N SER A 62 -12.05 21.61 -13.33
CA SER A 62 -10.93 21.70 -12.39
C SER A 62 -10.03 20.45 -12.45
N GLY A 63 -8.83 20.54 -11.89
CA GLY A 63 -7.95 19.37 -11.72
C GLY A 63 -8.63 18.26 -10.93
N ASP A 64 -9.32 18.60 -9.84
CA ASP A 64 -10.11 17.67 -9.03
C ASP A 64 -11.23 17.00 -9.84
N GLU A 65 -11.89 17.72 -10.75
CA GLU A 65 -12.93 17.15 -11.61
C GLU A 65 -12.35 16.20 -12.66
N TYR A 66 -11.18 16.53 -13.24
CA TYR A 66 -10.44 15.61 -14.11
C TYR A 66 -9.95 14.37 -13.36
N PHE A 67 -9.45 14.56 -12.14
CA PHE A 67 -9.02 13.48 -11.26
C PHE A 67 -10.18 12.55 -10.87
N ALA A 68 -11.31 13.12 -10.44
CA ALA A 68 -12.52 12.37 -10.13
C ALA A 68 -13.05 11.64 -11.38
N MET A 69 -12.99 12.25 -12.56
CA MET A 69 -13.37 11.60 -13.82
C MET A 69 -12.44 10.42 -14.15
N ALA A 70 -11.13 10.60 -14.02
CA ALA A 70 -10.13 9.53 -14.23
C ALA A 70 -10.35 8.36 -13.25
N HIS A 71 -10.55 8.67 -11.97
CA HIS A 71 -10.83 7.70 -10.91
C HIS A 71 -12.13 6.92 -11.18
N ALA A 72 -13.21 7.61 -11.56
CA ALA A 72 -14.49 6.97 -11.91
C ALA A 72 -14.39 6.07 -13.15
N CYS A 73 -13.37 6.25 -13.99
CA CYS A 73 -13.13 5.41 -15.16
C CYS A 73 -12.32 4.15 -14.87
N GLN A 74 -11.61 4.11 -13.75
CA GLN A 74 -10.94 2.90 -13.26
C GLN A 74 -11.82 2.09 -12.29
N TYR A 75 -12.83 2.72 -11.70
CA TYR A 75 -13.76 2.05 -10.79
C TYR A 75 -14.69 1.10 -11.54
N GLU A 76 -14.59 -0.19 -11.22
CA GLU A 76 -15.59 -1.19 -11.57
C GLU A 76 -16.56 -1.34 -10.39
N GLU A 77 -17.81 -0.94 -10.60
CA GLU A 77 -18.88 -1.08 -9.60
C GLU A 77 -19.14 -2.58 -9.39
N PRO A 78 -19.26 -3.09 -8.14
CA PRO A 78 -19.59 -4.49 -7.90
C PRO A 78 -21.02 -4.74 -8.38
N ALA A 79 -21.14 -5.18 -9.62
CA ALA A 79 -22.41 -5.56 -10.21
C ALA A 79 -22.71 -7.02 -9.85
N SER A 80 -23.94 -7.30 -9.42
CA SER A 80 -24.49 -8.67 -9.43
C SER A 80 -24.17 -9.36 -10.77
N ALA A 81 -23.79 -10.65 -10.74
CA ALA A 81 -23.19 -11.42 -11.83
C ALA A 81 -23.77 -11.21 -13.26
N SER A 82 -25.07 -10.89 -13.38
CA SER A 82 -25.76 -10.63 -14.65
C SER A 82 -25.41 -9.29 -15.35
N LYS A 83 -24.88 -8.28 -14.66
CA LYS A 83 -24.61 -6.93 -15.23
C LYS A 83 -23.15 -6.66 -15.57
N ILE A 84 -22.23 -7.56 -15.17
CA ILE A 84 -20.78 -7.40 -15.34
C ILE A 84 -20.38 -7.41 -16.83
N LEU A 85 -20.94 -8.32 -17.63
CA LEU A 85 -20.64 -8.44 -19.07
C LEU A 85 -21.15 -7.22 -19.88
N THR A 86 -22.25 -6.59 -19.47
CA THR A 86 -22.79 -5.37 -20.10
C THR A 86 -22.05 -4.10 -19.64
N ALA A 87 -21.48 -4.09 -18.43
CA ALA A 87 -20.70 -2.98 -17.90
C ALA A 87 -19.28 -2.94 -18.50
N LEU A 88 -18.62 -4.10 -18.63
CA LEU A 88 -17.29 -4.24 -19.24
C LEU A 88 -17.26 -3.81 -20.71
N SER A 89 -18.29 -4.15 -21.48
CA SER A 89 -18.41 -3.81 -22.91
C SER A 89 -18.78 -2.35 -23.20
N ARG A 90 -19.15 -1.54 -22.19
CA ARG A 90 -19.61 -0.14 -22.37
C ARG A 90 -18.68 0.93 -21.79
N SER A 91 -17.59 0.56 -21.10
CA SER A 91 -16.69 1.53 -20.47
C SER A 91 -15.70 2.15 -21.47
N GLY A 92 -16.19 2.94 -22.43
CA GLY A 92 -15.38 3.71 -23.39
C GLY A 92 -14.58 4.87 -22.76
N CYS A 93 -14.17 4.72 -21.50
CA CYS A 93 -13.32 5.65 -20.77
C CYS A 93 -11.92 5.08 -20.47
N LYS A 94 -11.70 3.76 -20.60
CA LYS A 94 -10.38 3.15 -20.33
C LYS A 94 -9.28 3.81 -21.16
N ASP A 95 -9.56 4.13 -22.44
CA ASP A 95 -8.58 4.76 -23.34
C ASP A 95 -8.26 6.21 -22.97
N LYS A 96 -9.24 6.97 -22.46
CA LYS A 96 -9.07 8.39 -22.09
C LYS A 96 -8.67 8.63 -20.64
N ALA A 97 -8.63 7.58 -19.81
CA ALA A 97 -8.27 7.72 -18.40
C ALA A 97 -6.87 8.33 -18.23
N VAL A 98 -5.95 8.01 -19.13
CA VAL A 98 -4.59 8.56 -19.14
C VAL A 98 -4.61 10.06 -19.42
N ASP A 99 -5.32 10.51 -20.45
CA ASP A 99 -5.48 11.92 -20.79
C ASP A 99 -6.06 12.71 -19.61
N TYR A 100 -7.00 12.12 -18.87
CA TYR A 100 -7.58 12.76 -17.69
C TYR A 100 -6.60 12.87 -16.51
N PHE A 101 -5.70 11.90 -16.30
CA PHE A 101 -4.63 12.04 -15.31
C PHE A 101 -3.59 13.08 -15.74
N ILE A 102 -3.28 13.15 -17.03
CA ILE A 102 -2.40 14.20 -17.58
C ILE A 102 -3.03 15.57 -17.35
N GLU A 103 -4.31 15.75 -17.69
CA GLU A 103 -5.03 17.01 -17.45
C GLU A 103 -5.12 17.32 -15.95
N ALA A 104 -5.40 16.34 -15.09
CA ALA A 104 -5.38 16.55 -13.63
C ALA A 104 -3.99 16.99 -13.13
N GLY A 105 -2.92 16.36 -13.62
CA GLY A 105 -1.53 16.77 -13.39
C GLY A 105 -1.29 18.19 -13.87
N MET A 106 -1.55 18.52 -15.14
CA MET A 106 -1.42 19.87 -15.69
C MET A 106 -2.22 20.93 -14.94
N ARG A 107 -3.35 20.54 -14.35
CA ARG A 107 -4.21 21.40 -13.51
C ARG A 107 -3.76 21.43 -12.04
N GLY A 108 -2.73 20.68 -11.69
CA GLY A 108 -2.00 20.78 -10.44
C GLY A 108 -2.52 19.86 -9.35
N THR A 109 -2.68 18.55 -9.63
CA THR A 109 -2.83 17.52 -8.57
C THR A 109 -1.61 16.60 -8.52
N PRO A 110 -0.96 16.38 -7.36
CA PRO A 110 0.22 15.51 -7.24
C PRO A 110 -0.04 14.05 -7.67
N GLU A 111 -1.20 13.51 -7.30
CA GLU A 111 -1.67 12.18 -7.66
C GLU A 111 -2.00 12.08 -9.15
N GLY A 112 -2.44 13.20 -9.76
CA GLY A 112 -2.61 13.31 -11.21
C GLY A 112 -1.29 13.12 -11.96
N PHE A 113 -0.22 13.77 -11.48
CA PHE A 113 1.12 13.60 -12.04
C PHE A 113 1.64 12.16 -11.87
N LEU A 114 1.49 11.56 -10.69
CA LEU A 114 1.88 10.16 -10.49
C LEU A 114 1.06 9.20 -11.37
N GLY A 115 -0.26 9.40 -11.44
CA GLY A 115 -1.15 8.62 -12.30
C GLY A 115 -0.79 8.74 -13.78
N ALA A 116 -0.43 9.93 -14.25
CA ALA A 116 0.05 10.16 -15.61
C ALA A 116 1.36 9.40 -15.86
N ALA A 117 2.33 9.47 -14.93
CA ALA A 117 3.60 8.75 -15.04
C ALA A 117 3.39 7.22 -15.13
N GLN A 118 2.53 6.66 -14.27
CA GLN A 118 2.27 5.21 -14.24
C GLN A 118 1.55 4.70 -15.51
N LYS A 119 0.79 5.57 -16.19
CA LYS A 119 -0.03 5.20 -17.34
C LYS A 119 0.62 5.45 -18.70
N ILE A 120 1.44 6.49 -18.84
CA ILE A 120 2.19 6.77 -20.08
C ILE A 120 3.35 5.77 -20.24
N GLY A 121 3.97 5.35 -19.13
CA GLY A 121 4.79 4.15 -19.05
C GLY A 121 6.28 4.30 -19.34
N THR A 122 6.73 5.16 -20.26
CA THR A 122 8.17 5.34 -20.58
C THR A 122 8.54 6.76 -21.01
N GLY A 123 9.83 7.09 -20.95
CA GLY A 123 10.39 8.32 -21.54
C GLY A 123 10.48 9.54 -20.63
N GLN A 124 11.00 10.64 -21.20
CA GLN A 124 11.33 11.88 -20.49
C GLN A 124 10.13 12.56 -19.83
N ALA A 125 9.00 12.67 -20.55
CA ALA A 125 7.79 13.29 -20.01
C ALA A 125 7.23 12.52 -18.80
N THR A 126 7.28 11.19 -18.86
CA THR A 126 6.83 10.30 -17.79
C THR A 126 7.69 10.45 -16.53
N TYR A 127 9.01 10.52 -16.70
CA TYR A 127 9.93 10.80 -15.59
C TYR A 127 9.71 12.19 -15.01
N MET A 128 9.49 13.20 -15.86
CA MET A 128 9.17 14.57 -15.43
C MET A 128 7.94 14.61 -14.53
N TYR A 129 6.84 13.95 -14.92
CA TYR A 129 5.63 13.88 -14.11
C TYR A 129 5.86 13.17 -12.77
N ALA A 130 6.62 12.07 -12.75
CA ALA A 130 6.98 11.41 -11.50
C ALA A 130 7.83 12.30 -10.58
N GLN A 131 8.77 13.06 -11.13
CA GLN A 131 9.56 14.04 -10.36
C GLN A 131 8.69 15.18 -9.83
N MET A 132 7.75 15.71 -10.62
CA MET A 132 6.80 16.72 -10.16
C MET A 132 5.91 16.19 -9.03
N ALA A 133 5.41 14.95 -9.15
CA ALA A 133 4.65 14.30 -8.08
C ALA A 133 5.48 14.16 -6.79
N TYR A 134 6.74 13.75 -6.90
CA TYR A 134 7.65 13.65 -5.76
C TYR A 134 7.85 15.00 -5.05
N GLN A 135 8.03 16.08 -5.82
CA GLN A 135 8.28 17.42 -5.27
C GLN A 135 7.04 18.04 -4.64
N LEU A 136 5.87 17.81 -5.24
CA LEU A 136 4.59 18.35 -4.80
C LEU A 136 3.89 17.48 -3.75
N ALA A 137 4.40 16.27 -3.50
CA ALA A 137 3.93 15.42 -2.40
C ALA A 137 4.15 16.08 -1.02
N ASP A 138 5.14 16.97 -0.92
CA ASP A 138 5.60 17.58 0.33
C ASP A 138 5.59 16.54 1.46
N THR A 139 4.89 16.75 2.57
CA THR A 139 4.88 15.84 3.74
C THR A 139 4.27 14.45 3.50
N ASP A 140 3.60 14.19 2.38
CA ASP A 140 3.08 12.87 2.05
C ASP A 140 4.21 11.92 1.65
N THR A 141 4.74 11.21 2.65
CA THR A 141 5.80 10.22 2.46
C THR A 141 5.36 9.04 1.60
N ALA A 142 4.08 8.67 1.60
CA ALA A 142 3.59 7.54 0.81
C ALA A 142 3.59 7.89 -0.67
N LEU A 143 3.00 9.03 -1.04
CA LEU A 143 3.01 9.53 -2.41
C LEU A 143 4.44 9.79 -2.90
N ARG A 144 5.28 10.36 -2.04
CA ARG A 144 6.69 10.61 -2.35
C ARG A 144 7.45 9.31 -2.62
N ASN A 145 7.23 8.27 -1.82
CA ASN A 145 7.84 6.95 -2.03
C ASN A 145 7.36 6.28 -3.33
N ASP A 146 6.07 6.41 -3.65
CA ASP A 146 5.52 5.86 -4.89
C ASP A 146 6.06 6.59 -6.12
N ALA A 147 6.16 7.92 -6.07
CA ALA A 147 6.78 8.73 -7.10
C ALA A 147 8.28 8.41 -7.27
N ALA A 148 9.02 8.23 -6.17
CA ALA A 148 10.42 7.84 -6.19
C ALA A 148 10.62 6.46 -6.83
N ALA A 149 9.72 5.51 -6.56
CA ALA A 149 9.80 4.19 -7.15
C ALA A 149 9.49 4.19 -8.64
N GLU A 150 8.51 4.98 -9.09
CA GLU A 150 8.24 5.14 -10.51
C GLU A 150 9.43 5.81 -11.22
N MET A 151 10.06 6.81 -10.61
CA MET A 151 11.30 7.41 -11.14
C MET A 151 12.46 6.41 -11.21
N ALA A 152 12.68 5.60 -10.17
CA ALA A 152 13.72 4.58 -10.17
C ALA A 152 13.53 3.56 -11.30
N LYS A 153 12.28 3.18 -11.58
CA LYS A 153 11.91 2.32 -12.72
C LYS A 153 12.16 3.01 -14.07
N LEU A 154 11.82 4.29 -14.20
CA LEU A 154 11.95 5.05 -15.45
C LEU A 154 13.39 5.51 -15.74
N ARG A 155 14.25 5.54 -14.70
CA ARG A 155 15.64 6.01 -14.73
C ARG A 155 16.46 5.51 -15.93
N PRO A 156 16.39 4.23 -16.35
CA PRO A 156 17.17 3.74 -17.49
C PRO A 156 16.71 4.29 -18.85
N THR A 157 15.47 4.78 -18.93
CA THR A 157 14.81 5.22 -20.19
C THR A 157 14.62 6.74 -20.27
N ALA A 158 14.93 7.47 -19.20
CA ALA A 158 14.66 8.89 -19.09
C ALA A 158 15.66 9.80 -19.83
N GLY A 159 16.72 9.26 -20.46
CA GLY A 159 17.68 10.07 -21.23
C GLY A 159 18.36 11.16 -20.39
N ASP A 160 18.31 12.42 -20.86
CA ASP A 160 18.90 13.59 -20.19
C ASP A 160 18.12 14.02 -18.93
N ILE A 161 18.46 13.38 -17.82
CA ILE A 161 17.82 13.59 -16.51
C ILE A 161 18.06 15.01 -15.97
N ILE A 162 19.22 15.60 -16.25
CA ILE A 162 19.54 16.94 -15.74
C ILE A 162 18.54 17.94 -16.32
N ARG A 163 18.32 17.89 -17.64
CA ARG A 163 17.34 18.74 -18.31
C ARG A 163 15.91 18.46 -17.85
N VAL A 164 15.52 17.19 -17.71
CA VAL A 164 14.17 16.83 -17.26
C VAL A 164 13.90 17.30 -15.83
N ASN A 165 14.87 17.16 -14.92
CA ASN A 165 14.75 17.64 -13.55
C ASN A 165 14.64 19.18 -13.49
N ALA A 166 15.38 19.89 -14.33
CA ALA A 166 15.26 21.35 -14.42
C ALA A 166 13.87 21.79 -14.93
N GLN A 167 13.30 21.06 -15.90
CA GLN A 167 11.95 21.32 -16.40
C GLN A 167 10.86 21.02 -15.36
N ALA A 168 10.97 19.90 -14.64
CA ALA A 168 10.10 19.56 -13.53
C ALA A 168 10.14 20.67 -12.45
N GLN A 169 11.34 21.08 -12.03
CA GLN A 169 11.54 22.15 -11.06
C GLN A 169 10.90 23.47 -11.53
N SER A 170 11.12 23.88 -12.78
CA SER A 170 10.54 25.10 -13.35
C SER A 170 9.01 25.07 -13.27
N THR A 171 8.40 23.94 -13.63
CA THR A 171 6.94 23.79 -13.61
C THR A 171 6.39 23.80 -12.18
N VAL A 172 7.08 23.15 -11.24
CA VAL A 172 6.76 23.21 -9.80
C VAL A 172 6.79 24.65 -9.29
N GLN A 173 7.82 25.42 -9.65
CA GLN A 173 7.91 26.84 -9.26
C GLN A 173 6.78 27.68 -9.84
N GLN A 174 6.35 27.43 -11.08
CA GLN A 174 5.18 28.10 -11.65
C GLN A 174 3.89 27.77 -10.89
N LEU A 175 3.72 26.53 -10.46
CA LEU A 175 2.55 26.10 -9.68
C LEU A 175 2.54 26.71 -8.27
N LEU A 176 3.71 26.87 -7.64
CA LEU A 176 3.87 27.59 -6.38
C LEU A 176 3.57 29.09 -6.55
N ALA A 177 4.13 29.73 -7.57
CA ALA A 177 3.89 31.14 -7.87
C ALA A 177 2.41 31.44 -8.19
N ALA A 178 1.70 30.48 -8.77
CA ALA A 178 0.26 30.55 -9.00
C ALA A 178 -0.59 30.29 -7.75
N ASN A 179 0.03 30.14 -6.56
CA ASN A 179 -0.62 29.81 -5.28
C ASN A 179 -1.48 28.53 -5.34
N ARG A 180 -1.14 27.58 -6.21
CA ARG A 180 -1.82 26.28 -6.27
C ARG A 180 -1.30 25.30 -5.22
N TYR A 181 -0.05 25.49 -4.82
CA TYR A 181 0.63 24.76 -3.75
C TYR A 181 1.32 25.76 -2.83
N GLN A 182 1.41 25.43 -1.55
CA GLN A 182 2.07 26.29 -0.55
C GLN A 182 3.56 25.96 -0.43
N THR A 183 3.92 24.70 -0.62
CA THR A 183 5.27 24.17 -0.40
C THR A 183 5.59 23.12 -1.46
N ALA A 184 6.88 22.93 -1.69
CA ALA A 184 7.40 21.80 -2.47
C ALA A 184 8.73 21.37 -1.86
N THR A 185 9.03 20.07 -1.92
CA THR A 185 10.31 19.54 -1.49
C THR A 185 11.34 19.56 -2.63
N PRO A 186 12.64 19.58 -2.29
CA PRO A 186 13.69 19.36 -3.29
C PRO A 186 13.46 18.08 -4.10
N GLY A 187 13.82 18.10 -5.38
CA GLY A 187 13.70 16.94 -6.26
C GLY A 187 14.49 15.74 -5.75
N ALA A 188 14.07 14.54 -6.13
CA ALA A 188 14.77 13.31 -5.75
C ALA A 188 16.19 13.31 -6.32
N THR A 189 17.16 13.02 -5.45
CA THR A 189 18.57 12.85 -5.82
C THR A 189 18.85 11.43 -6.33
N GLU A 190 19.92 11.24 -7.10
CA GLU A 190 20.34 9.89 -7.56
C GLU A 190 20.59 8.92 -6.40
N GLY A 191 21.18 9.39 -5.29
CA GLY A 191 21.39 8.55 -4.10
C GLY A 191 20.07 8.13 -3.44
N GLN A 192 19.07 9.02 -3.42
CA GLN A 192 17.72 8.67 -2.96
C GLN A 192 17.06 7.67 -3.89
N LEU A 193 17.11 7.87 -5.21
CA LEU A 193 16.55 6.94 -6.20
C LEU A 193 17.22 5.56 -6.16
N ALA A 194 18.54 5.50 -5.96
CA ALA A 194 19.29 4.26 -5.83
C ALA A 194 18.95 3.46 -4.55
N SER A 195 18.42 4.14 -3.53
CA SER A 195 18.01 3.52 -2.26
C SER A 195 16.50 3.26 -2.17
N VAL A 196 15.74 3.57 -3.23
CA VAL A 196 14.29 3.29 -3.26
C VAL A 196 14.06 1.80 -3.22
N ALA A 197 13.27 1.37 -2.24
CA ALA A 197 12.88 -0.02 -2.12
C ALA A 197 11.94 -0.40 -3.28
N PRO A 198 12.09 -1.59 -3.88
CA PRO A 198 11.32 -2.01 -5.04
C PRO A 198 9.82 -2.05 -4.74
N GLN A 199 9.00 -1.68 -5.73
CA GLN A 199 7.55 -1.82 -5.65
C GLN A 199 7.16 -3.29 -5.78
N LEU A 200 6.48 -3.81 -4.76
CA LEU A 200 6.11 -5.21 -4.63
C LEU A 200 4.75 -5.47 -5.28
N LYS A 201 4.62 -5.18 -6.58
CA LYS A 201 3.35 -5.41 -7.31
C LYS A 201 2.90 -6.88 -7.34
N TRP A 202 3.82 -7.80 -7.06
CA TRP A 202 3.53 -9.22 -6.94
C TRP A 202 2.91 -9.60 -5.58
N LEU A 203 3.11 -8.78 -4.55
CA LEU A 203 2.54 -8.95 -3.21
C LEU A 203 1.07 -8.52 -3.25
N ASP A 204 0.24 -9.26 -3.96
CA ASP A 204 -1.15 -8.91 -4.24
C ASP A 204 -2.10 -10.01 -3.76
N PHE A 205 -3.39 -9.72 -3.76
CA PHE A 205 -4.45 -10.59 -3.27
C PHE A 205 -5.54 -10.75 -4.33
N LYS A 206 -5.89 -12.00 -4.66
CA LYS A 206 -7.05 -12.31 -5.49
C LYS A 206 -8.34 -11.82 -4.84
N ASN A 207 -8.43 -11.94 -3.52
CA ASN A 207 -9.55 -11.43 -2.74
C ASN A 207 -9.08 -10.99 -1.34
N PRO A 208 -8.85 -9.69 -1.11
CA PRO A 208 -8.34 -9.20 0.18
C PRO A 208 -9.36 -9.40 1.32
N LYS A 209 -10.66 -9.45 1.03
CA LYS A 209 -11.70 -9.76 2.04
C LYS A 209 -11.64 -11.19 2.54
N ARG A 210 -11.02 -12.08 1.77
CA ARG A 210 -10.89 -13.52 2.03
C ARG A 210 -9.46 -13.94 2.35
N CYS A 211 -8.53 -13.00 2.49
CA CYS A 211 -7.10 -13.28 2.59
C CYS A 211 -6.57 -14.18 1.48
N THR A 212 -7.23 -14.22 0.31
CA THR A 212 -6.81 -15.08 -0.80
C THR A 212 -5.66 -14.40 -1.53
N TRP A 213 -4.44 -14.88 -1.26
CA TRP A 213 -3.20 -14.40 -1.86
C TRP A 213 -3.16 -14.62 -3.39
N SER A 214 -2.43 -13.76 -4.11
CA SER A 214 -2.12 -13.99 -5.52
C SER A 214 -1.20 -15.19 -5.70
N ASP A 215 -1.22 -15.81 -6.88
CA ASP A 215 -0.34 -16.96 -7.18
C ASP A 215 1.14 -16.58 -7.05
N ALA A 216 1.48 -15.33 -7.37
CA ALA A 216 2.85 -14.82 -7.24
C ALA A 216 3.27 -14.71 -5.77
N ALA A 217 2.40 -14.21 -4.89
CA ALA A 217 2.68 -14.12 -3.47
C ALA A 217 2.72 -15.50 -2.79
N GLN A 218 1.77 -16.38 -3.12
CA GLN A 218 1.77 -17.77 -2.63
C GLN A 218 3.05 -18.51 -3.03
N LYS A 219 3.52 -18.32 -4.26
CA LYS A 219 4.77 -18.94 -4.72
C LYS A 219 5.99 -18.48 -3.91
N VAL A 220 6.07 -17.21 -3.50
CA VAL A 220 7.16 -16.74 -2.63
C VAL A 220 7.08 -17.39 -1.26
N LEU A 221 5.87 -17.49 -0.68
CA LEU A 221 5.62 -18.13 0.62
C LEU A 221 5.96 -19.63 0.60
N GLN A 222 5.46 -20.37 -0.38
CA GLN A 222 5.69 -21.82 -0.50
C GLN A 222 7.16 -22.17 -0.74
N ASN A 223 7.91 -21.30 -1.43
CA ASN A 223 9.34 -21.50 -1.64
C ASN A 223 10.20 -21.07 -0.44
N SER A 224 9.60 -20.45 0.59
CA SER A 224 10.34 -19.97 1.76
C SER A 224 10.80 -21.05 2.72
N TYR A 225 10.46 -22.29 2.46
CA TYR A 225 10.88 -23.42 3.27
C TYR A 225 11.06 -24.66 2.42
N ALA A 226 11.83 -25.61 2.94
CA ALA A 226 11.91 -26.96 2.44
C ALA A 226 11.50 -27.95 3.54
N PHE A 227 11.06 -29.12 3.11
CA PHE A 227 10.67 -30.19 4.01
C PHE A 227 11.91 -30.95 4.50
N ASP A 228 11.93 -31.25 5.79
CA ASP A 228 12.88 -32.23 6.33
C ASP A 228 12.32 -33.64 6.06
N ASP A 229 13.01 -34.41 5.22
CA ASP A 229 12.65 -35.79 4.84
C ASP A 229 12.45 -36.71 6.06
N ARG A 230 13.01 -36.37 7.23
CA ARG A 230 12.85 -37.16 8.46
C ARG A 230 11.58 -36.85 9.25
N ARG A 231 10.97 -35.68 9.00
CA ARG A 231 9.85 -35.17 9.81
C ARG A 231 8.61 -34.83 8.97
N ASN A 232 8.70 -34.78 7.64
CA ASN A 232 7.65 -34.30 6.74
C ASN A 232 7.12 -32.90 7.11
N LEU A 233 7.92 -32.09 7.82
CA LEU A 233 7.55 -30.75 8.25
C LEU A 233 8.42 -29.69 7.54
N PRO A 234 7.89 -28.49 7.26
CA PRO A 234 8.61 -27.41 6.59
C PRO A 234 9.59 -26.72 7.54
N THR A 235 10.72 -27.38 7.81
CA THR A 235 11.66 -27.00 8.88
C THR A 235 13.06 -26.67 8.39
N ILE A 236 13.30 -26.64 7.08
CA ILE A 236 14.59 -26.28 6.50
C ILE A 236 14.50 -24.89 5.85
N PRO A 237 15.37 -23.93 6.23
CA PRO A 237 15.45 -22.63 5.56
C PRO A 237 15.74 -22.79 4.06
N ALA A 238 15.02 -22.05 3.23
CA ALA A 238 15.16 -22.11 1.77
C ALA A 238 15.64 -20.77 1.19
N LYS A 239 16.33 -20.85 0.05
CA LYS A 239 16.70 -19.66 -0.74
C LYS A 239 15.58 -19.33 -1.71
N VAL A 240 14.98 -18.16 -1.54
CA VAL A 240 13.83 -17.68 -2.31
C VAL A 240 14.25 -16.58 -3.28
N ARG A 241 13.72 -16.65 -4.50
CA ARG A 241 13.77 -15.53 -5.45
C ARG A 241 12.57 -14.62 -5.24
N VAL A 242 12.78 -13.49 -4.54
CA VAL A 242 11.73 -12.47 -4.35
C VAL A 242 11.71 -11.53 -5.57
N PRO A 243 10.58 -11.38 -6.28
CA PRO A 243 10.52 -10.49 -7.45
C PRO A 243 10.79 -9.03 -7.06
N GLY A 244 11.60 -8.34 -7.86
CA GLY A 244 12.03 -6.96 -7.59
C GLY A 244 13.19 -6.83 -6.60
N VAL A 245 13.58 -7.89 -5.88
CA VAL A 245 14.75 -7.89 -5.00
C VAL A 245 15.97 -8.42 -5.78
N LYS A 246 17.08 -7.69 -5.73
CA LYS A 246 18.27 -8.00 -6.53
C LYS A 246 18.87 -9.36 -6.18
N ASN A 247 19.02 -9.65 -4.89
CA ASN A 247 19.65 -10.87 -4.39
C ASN A 247 18.62 -11.92 -3.98
N TRP A 248 19.04 -13.18 -3.96
CA TRP A 248 18.26 -14.25 -3.34
C TRP A 248 18.18 -14.02 -1.83
N VAL A 249 17.02 -14.36 -1.25
CA VAL A 249 16.76 -14.20 0.19
C VAL A 249 16.73 -15.58 0.82
N THR A 250 17.50 -15.79 1.88
CA THR A 250 17.39 -17.01 2.69
C THR A 250 16.38 -16.77 3.81
N SER A 251 15.38 -17.63 3.93
CA SER A 251 14.42 -17.55 5.03
C SER A 251 15.08 -17.89 6.38
N ARG A 252 14.41 -17.52 7.47
CA ARG A 252 14.79 -17.90 8.83
C ARG A 252 13.65 -18.67 9.47
N ILE A 253 13.96 -19.79 10.08
CA ILE A 253 13.00 -20.60 10.82
C ILE A 253 13.29 -20.41 12.30
N ILE A 254 12.29 -19.94 13.04
CA ILE A 254 12.36 -19.72 14.48
C ILE A 254 11.42 -20.72 15.15
N ARG A 255 11.99 -21.50 16.06
CA ARG A 255 11.25 -22.30 17.02
C ARG A 255 11.21 -21.52 18.34
N PRO A 256 10.04 -21.15 18.88
CA PRO A 256 9.96 -20.54 20.19
C PRO A 256 10.59 -21.50 21.21
N GLY A 257 11.46 -20.98 22.08
CA GLY A 257 12.07 -21.79 23.12
C GLY A 257 11.04 -22.16 24.19
N GLY A 258 11.06 -23.41 24.66
CA GLY A 258 10.24 -23.93 25.75
C GLY A 258 9.26 -25.04 25.34
N ASN A 259 8.85 -25.86 26.29
CA ASN A 259 8.00 -27.05 26.09
C ASN A 259 6.52 -26.74 25.78
N SER A 260 6.14 -25.48 25.50
CA SER A 260 4.75 -25.04 25.53
C SER A 260 4.24 -24.38 24.24
N SER A 261 5.04 -24.31 23.19
CA SER A 261 4.55 -23.85 21.88
C SER A 261 5.14 -24.69 20.75
N ASN A 262 4.29 -25.47 20.09
CA ASN A 262 4.61 -26.19 18.86
C ASN A 262 4.54 -25.25 17.63
N GLU A 263 4.42 -23.93 17.82
CA GLU A 263 4.34 -22.96 16.72
C GLU A 263 5.72 -22.74 16.11
N ILE A 264 5.85 -22.97 14.80
CA ILE A 264 7.05 -22.63 14.03
C ILE A 264 6.78 -21.37 13.24
N ASP A 265 7.69 -20.42 13.35
CA ASP A 265 7.70 -19.21 12.54
C ASP A 265 8.73 -19.30 11.41
N ILE A 266 8.31 -18.95 10.20
CA ILE A 266 9.17 -18.82 9.02
C ILE A 266 9.12 -17.35 8.58
N TYR A 267 10.28 -16.71 8.58
CA TYR A 267 10.44 -15.31 8.16
C TYR A 267 11.22 -15.25 6.84
N THR A 268 10.70 -14.49 5.88
CA THR A 268 11.42 -14.16 4.64
C THR A 268 11.71 -12.66 4.63
N ASP A 269 12.94 -12.28 4.99
CA ASP A 269 13.33 -10.88 5.18
C ASP A 269 13.71 -10.19 3.86
N PHE A 270 12.97 -9.16 3.48
CA PHE A 270 13.29 -8.30 2.35
C PHE A 270 12.65 -6.93 2.51
N LYS A 271 13.24 -5.91 1.88
CA LYS A 271 12.69 -4.56 1.89
C LYS A 271 12.01 -4.25 0.56
N GLY A 272 10.80 -3.70 0.62
CA GLY A 272 10.05 -3.23 -0.54
C GLY A 272 8.96 -2.23 -0.16
N ASN A 273 8.27 -1.69 -1.14
CA ASN A 273 7.09 -0.83 -0.96
C ASN A 273 5.86 -1.54 -1.49
N TRP A 274 4.75 -1.44 -0.75
CA TRP A 274 3.44 -1.95 -1.18
C TRP A 274 2.32 -1.08 -0.61
N ASN A 275 1.44 -0.55 -1.48
CA ASN A 275 0.34 0.34 -1.11
C ASN A 275 0.76 1.52 -0.20
N GLY A 276 1.93 2.11 -0.48
CA GLY A 276 2.50 3.20 0.31
C GLY A 276 3.09 2.79 1.66
N LEU A 277 3.17 1.48 1.97
CA LEU A 277 3.78 0.94 3.18
C LEU A 277 5.15 0.31 2.89
N THR A 278 6.08 0.44 3.84
CA THR A 278 7.39 -0.21 3.80
C THR A 278 7.26 -1.64 4.30
N VAL A 279 7.37 -2.60 3.39
CA VAL A 279 7.40 -4.03 3.70
C VAL A 279 8.82 -4.43 4.14
N LEU A 280 8.90 -5.15 5.25
CA LEU A 280 10.13 -5.70 5.84
C LEU A 280 10.28 -7.21 5.64
N GLY A 281 9.22 -7.87 5.16
CA GLY A 281 9.25 -9.26 4.79
C GLY A 281 7.88 -9.94 4.93
N LEU A 282 7.90 -11.25 4.77
CA LEU A 282 6.74 -12.12 5.01
C LEU A 282 6.96 -12.98 6.25
N ARG A 283 5.84 -13.40 6.85
CA ARG A 283 5.78 -14.42 7.89
C ARG A 283 4.84 -15.53 7.41
N TYR A 284 5.24 -16.76 7.68
CA TYR A 284 4.35 -17.91 7.67
C TYR A 284 4.56 -18.64 8.99
N SER A 285 3.50 -19.03 9.68
CA SER A 285 3.61 -19.87 10.88
C SER A 285 2.65 -21.04 10.84
N PHE A 286 3.00 -22.12 11.53
CA PHE A 286 2.19 -23.32 11.64
C PHE A 286 2.47 -24.05 12.95
N LEU A 287 1.61 -24.96 13.38
CA LEU A 287 1.84 -25.83 14.54
C LEU A 287 2.36 -27.20 14.10
N GLU A 288 3.46 -27.71 14.68
CA GLU A 288 4.05 -29.02 14.30
C GLU A 288 3.09 -30.22 14.50
N GLU A 289 2.17 -30.13 15.46
CA GLU A 289 1.26 -31.23 15.85
C GLU A 289 -0.21 -30.91 15.55
N SER A 290 -0.50 -29.93 14.70
CA SER A 290 -1.88 -29.59 14.32
C SER A 290 -2.03 -29.38 12.82
N ASP A 291 -2.99 -30.07 12.24
CA ASP A 291 -3.35 -29.98 10.83
C ASP A 291 -4.09 -28.67 10.46
N GLY A 292 -4.32 -27.76 11.41
CA GLY A 292 -5.30 -26.67 11.25
C GLY A 292 -4.82 -25.24 11.50
N TYR A 293 -3.67 -25.02 12.16
CA TYR A 293 -3.17 -23.65 12.36
C TYR A 293 -2.09 -23.32 11.34
N GLN A 294 -2.41 -22.40 10.44
CA GLN A 294 -1.46 -21.74 9.56
C GLN A 294 -1.72 -20.23 9.67
N ALA A 295 -0.69 -19.44 9.93
CA ALA A 295 -0.79 -17.99 9.94
C ALA A 295 0.16 -17.32 8.95
N THR A 296 -0.40 -16.70 7.93
CA THR A 296 0.34 -16.01 6.87
C THR A 296 0.24 -14.51 7.07
N GLY A 297 1.36 -13.80 6.88
CA GLY A 297 1.42 -12.39 7.19
C GLY A 297 2.47 -11.58 6.47
N ILE A 298 2.30 -10.26 6.56
CA ILE A 298 3.21 -9.24 6.04
C ILE A 298 3.77 -8.46 7.22
N ARG A 299 5.07 -8.14 7.17
CA ARG A 299 5.74 -7.29 8.15
C ARG A 299 5.98 -5.91 7.57
N PHE A 300 5.70 -4.88 8.36
CA PHE A 300 5.76 -3.47 7.98
C PHE A 300 6.59 -2.65 8.96
N ALA A 301 7.20 -1.57 8.47
CA ALA A 301 7.95 -0.64 9.32
C ALA A 301 7.01 0.30 10.10
N GLU A 302 5.92 0.72 9.47
CA GLU A 302 4.99 1.72 9.96
C GLU A 302 4.20 1.26 11.21
N PRO A 303 3.67 2.16 12.05
CA PRO A 303 2.85 1.80 13.21
C PRO A 303 1.52 1.14 12.84
N VAL A 304 0.95 0.38 13.80
CA VAL A 304 -0.32 -0.36 13.66
C VAL A 304 -1.44 0.47 13.05
N LYS A 305 -1.67 1.69 13.56
CA LYS A 305 -2.75 2.58 13.07
C LYS A 305 -2.61 2.90 11.57
N THR A 306 -1.40 3.17 11.11
CA THR A 306 -1.12 3.47 9.70
C THR A 306 -1.34 2.24 8.82
N VAL A 307 -0.82 1.09 9.27
CA VAL A 307 -0.97 -0.17 8.54
C VAL A 307 -2.44 -0.60 8.45
N ALA A 308 -3.16 -0.61 9.58
CA ALA A 308 -4.57 -0.99 9.62
C ALA A 308 -5.44 -0.11 8.73
N ALA A 309 -5.22 1.20 8.73
CA ALA A 309 -5.94 2.13 7.86
C ALA A 309 -5.69 1.84 6.36
N ARG A 310 -4.43 1.59 5.98
CA ARG A 310 -4.06 1.28 4.58
C ARG A 310 -4.58 -0.10 4.14
N LEU A 311 -4.55 -1.10 5.01
CA LEU A 311 -5.14 -2.42 4.75
C LEU A 311 -6.66 -2.33 4.59
N ALA A 312 -7.36 -1.61 5.48
CA ALA A 312 -8.80 -1.39 5.36
C ALA A 312 -9.17 -0.69 4.04
N ALA A 313 -8.41 0.34 3.64
CA ALA A 313 -8.58 1.03 2.35
C ALA A 313 -8.34 0.10 1.14
N SER A 314 -7.49 -0.91 1.31
CA SER A 314 -7.21 -1.95 0.30
C SER A 314 -8.26 -3.08 0.30
N GLY A 315 -9.30 -2.99 1.14
CA GLY A 315 -10.41 -3.93 1.18
C GLY A 315 -10.24 -5.10 2.15
N PHE A 316 -9.20 -5.10 2.99
CA PHE A 316 -9.04 -6.11 4.04
C PHE A 316 -10.03 -5.92 5.19
N VAL A 317 -10.42 -7.03 5.78
CA VAL A 317 -11.29 -7.10 6.95
C VAL A 317 -10.41 -6.95 8.19
N VAL A 318 -10.11 -5.73 8.61
CA VAL A 318 -9.26 -5.44 9.78
C VAL A 318 -9.93 -4.41 10.70
N ASN A 319 -9.66 -4.48 12.01
CA ASN A 319 -10.06 -3.44 12.94
C ASN A 319 -9.10 -2.23 12.85
N ALA A 320 -9.62 -1.02 13.07
CA ALA A 320 -8.84 0.22 12.97
C ALA A 320 -7.72 0.33 14.02
N ASP A 321 -7.90 -0.33 15.17
CA ASP A 321 -6.91 -0.43 16.25
C ASP A 321 -5.93 -1.60 16.05
N GLY A 322 -6.12 -2.41 15.01
CA GLY A 322 -5.32 -3.60 14.71
C GLY A 322 -5.66 -4.83 15.56
N SER A 323 -6.65 -4.74 16.44
CA SER A 323 -7.08 -5.88 17.25
C SER A 323 -7.54 -7.06 16.37
N TYR A 324 -7.49 -8.25 16.96
CA TYR A 324 -7.99 -9.48 16.34
C TYR A 324 -9.42 -9.28 15.81
N ARG A 325 -9.64 -9.74 14.57
CA ARG A 325 -10.93 -9.71 13.93
C ARG A 325 -11.20 -11.04 13.26
N GLU A 326 -12.35 -11.61 13.57
CA GLU A 326 -12.90 -12.78 12.91
C GLU A 326 -14.14 -12.37 12.13
N GLN A 327 -14.15 -12.64 10.84
CA GLN A 327 -15.33 -12.53 10.00
C GLN A 327 -15.77 -13.92 9.59
N VAL A 328 -16.96 -14.30 10.01
CA VAL A 328 -17.60 -15.57 9.65
C VAL A 328 -18.55 -15.33 8.49
N ASP A 329 -18.26 -15.93 7.34
CA ASP A 329 -19.10 -15.83 6.15
C ASP A 329 -20.13 -16.97 6.11
N LYS A 330 -19.74 -18.17 6.56
CA LYS A 330 -20.62 -19.34 6.64
C LYS A 330 -20.25 -20.24 7.82
N VAL A 331 -21.26 -20.89 8.40
CA VAL A 331 -21.10 -21.91 9.43
C VAL A 331 -21.79 -23.18 8.95
N ASP A 332 -21.03 -24.24 8.69
CA ASP A 332 -21.56 -25.56 8.41
C ASP A 332 -21.52 -26.40 9.68
N THR A 333 -22.64 -26.99 10.08
CA THR A 333 -22.71 -27.84 11.27
C THR A 333 -22.92 -29.27 10.85
N PHE A 334 -22.05 -30.18 11.29
CA PHE A 334 -22.19 -31.61 11.02
C PHE A 334 -22.08 -32.42 12.30
N LYS A 335 -22.84 -33.50 12.35
CA LYS A 335 -22.85 -34.42 13.49
C LYS A 335 -21.98 -35.62 13.14
N TYR A 336 -21.08 -35.99 14.03
CA TYR A 336 -20.27 -37.20 13.91
C TYR A 336 -20.37 -38.02 15.21
N ARG A 337 -19.99 -39.29 15.18
CA ARG A 337 -19.82 -40.07 16.41
C ARG A 337 -18.34 -40.12 16.75
N ASP A 338 -18.00 -39.83 18.00
CA ASP A 338 -16.63 -39.99 18.48
C ASP A 338 -16.26 -41.48 18.61
N GLU A 339 -14.99 -41.76 18.91
CA GLU A 339 -14.47 -43.12 19.12
C GLU A 339 -15.19 -43.89 20.24
N ARG A 340 -15.93 -43.18 21.12
CA ARG A 340 -16.72 -43.74 22.22
C ARG A 340 -18.21 -43.87 21.86
N GLY A 341 -18.57 -43.65 20.59
CA GLY A 341 -19.93 -43.75 20.08
C GLY A 341 -20.86 -42.60 20.47
N ARG A 342 -20.35 -41.54 21.13
CA ARG A 342 -21.15 -40.37 21.52
C ARG A 342 -21.34 -39.47 20.32
N GLN A 343 -22.56 -38.96 20.16
CA GLN A 343 -22.88 -38.03 19.09
C GLN A 343 -22.32 -36.65 19.42
N GLN A 344 -21.35 -36.21 18.64
CA GLN A 344 -20.72 -34.91 18.72
C GLN A 344 -21.25 -34.00 17.61
N THR A 345 -21.25 -32.70 17.87
CA THR A 345 -21.57 -31.68 16.86
C THR A 345 -20.30 -30.88 16.60
N SER A 346 -19.83 -30.88 15.35
CA SER A 346 -18.74 -30.03 14.89
C SER A 346 -19.31 -28.85 14.11
N ARG A 347 -18.67 -27.68 14.22
CA ARG A 347 -18.99 -26.50 13.41
C ARG A 347 -17.78 -26.19 12.53
N ASN A 348 -17.95 -26.29 11.22
CA ASN A 348 -17.04 -25.74 10.24
C ASN A 348 -17.34 -24.24 10.06
N ILE A 349 -16.39 -23.40 10.45
CA ILE A 349 -16.43 -21.97 10.18
C ILE A 349 -15.68 -21.72 8.89
N ASP A 350 -16.36 -21.10 7.93
CA ASP A 350 -15.81 -20.57 6.70
C ASP A 350 -15.78 -19.05 6.82
N GLY A 351 -14.57 -18.49 6.82
CA GLY A 351 -14.38 -17.07 7.11
C GLY A 351 -12.94 -16.62 7.00
N VAL A 352 -12.62 -15.54 7.72
CA VAL A 352 -11.30 -14.94 7.76
C VAL A 352 -10.96 -14.51 9.18
N ILE A 353 -9.71 -14.73 9.56
CA ILE A 353 -9.09 -14.12 10.73
C ILE A 353 -8.02 -13.13 10.28
N THR A 354 -8.04 -11.95 10.88
CA THR A 354 -6.97 -10.98 10.75
C THR A 354 -6.53 -10.41 12.08
N SER A 355 -5.29 -9.93 12.14
CA SER A 355 -4.80 -9.09 13.24
C SER A 355 -3.63 -8.23 12.77
N VAL A 356 -3.46 -7.06 13.39
CA VAL A 356 -2.34 -6.15 13.14
C VAL A 356 -1.70 -5.77 14.47
N ALA A 357 -0.52 -6.31 14.76
CA ALA A 357 0.14 -6.14 16.05
C ALA A 357 1.56 -5.61 15.90
N ARG A 358 2.01 -4.79 16.87
CA ARG A 358 3.42 -4.39 16.95
C ARG A 358 4.21 -5.48 17.68
N LYS A 359 5.28 -5.98 17.06
CA LYS A 359 6.19 -6.98 17.63
C LYS A 359 7.63 -6.57 17.30
N ASN A 360 8.48 -6.45 18.32
CA ASN A 360 9.92 -6.19 18.17
C ASN A 360 10.28 -4.99 17.27
N GLY A 361 9.52 -3.90 17.36
CA GLY A 361 9.79 -2.70 16.56
C GLY A 361 9.29 -2.77 15.10
N GLU A 362 8.53 -3.80 14.74
CA GLU A 362 7.86 -3.95 13.44
C GLU A 362 6.35 -4.16 13.64
N THR A 363 5.56 -3.88 12.61
CA THR A 363 4.12 -4.16 12.62
C THR A 363 3.83 -5.41 11.79
N LEU A 364 3.26 -6.42 12.41
CA LEU A 364 2.89 -7.67 11.78
C LEU A 364 1.39 -7.66 11.47
N PHE A 365 1.06 -7.87 10.20
CA PHE A 365 -0.31 -8.16 9.76
C PHE A 365 -0.42 -9.66 9.51
N LEU A 366 -1.40 -10.30 10.14
CA LEU A 366 -1.80 -11.69 9.88
C LEU A 366 -3.14 -11.72 9.18
N CYS A 367 -3.28 -12.60 8.19
CA CYS A 367 -4.44 -12.71 7.34
C CYS A 367 -4.59 -14.15 6.86
N ASP A 368 -5.56 -14.86 7.42
CA ASP A 368 -5.79 -16.26 7.12
C ASP A 368 -7.24 -16.52 6.77
N GLU A 369 -7.41 -17.28 5.71
CA GLU A 369 -8.68 -17.90 5.37
C GLU A 369 -8.90 -19.06 6.34
N VAL A 370 -10.05 -19.01 7.02
CA VAL A 370 -10.39 -20.00 8.03
C VAL A 370 -11.34 -21.02 7.44
N PHE A 371 -10.93 -22.28 7.53
CA PHE A 371 -11.79 -23.46 7.48
C PHE A 371 -11.61 -24.25 8.79
N TYR A 372 -12.08 -23.70 9.91
CA TYR A 372 -11.97 -24.36 11.22
C TYR A 372 -13.11 -25.35 11.41
N ALA A 373 -12.81 -26.64 11.56
CA ALA A 373 -13.69 -27.58 12.26
C ALA A 373 -13.55 -27.34 13.76
N SER A 374 -14.45 -26.57 14.37
CA SER A 374 -14.59 -26.53 15.82
C SER A 374 -15.16 -27.88 16.26
N TYR A 375 -14.29 -28.80 16.70
CA TYR A 375 -14.73 -29.97 17.44
C TYR A 375 -15.39 -29.46 18.72
N GLY A 376 -16.69 -29.70 18.88
CA GLY A 376 -17.48 -29.21 20.02
C GLY A 376 -16.82 -29.55 21.36
N ALA A 377 -16.88 -28.58 22.27
CA ALA A 377 -16.42 -28.68 23.67
C ALA A 377 -17.14 -29.78 24.45
#